data_AF-A0A559KLM3-F1
#
_entry.id   AF-A0A559KLM3-F1
#
_cell.length_a   1.000
_cell.length_b   1.000
_cell.length_c   1.000
_cell.angle_alpha   90.00
_cell.angle_beta   90.00
_cell.angle_gamma   90.00
#
_symmetry.space_group_name_H-M   'P 1'
#
loop_
_entity.id
_entity.type
_entity.pdbx_description
1 polymer ?
#
loop_
_entity_poly.entity_id
_entity_poly.type
_entity_poly.pdbx_seq_one_letter_code
_entity_poly.pdbx_strand_id
1 'polypeptide(L)'
;MWGPPLAGRVHVDIKVAKFDINFGADKGDEKEANIEEFYHLVLQASSQQAKGCTIEEERVLISEGEEDILPGDLNQEHTFLATSGLLNNSSSTDRVQNADWVVRVGSFSFVVGYKMAVQDAKLVDENDKAVNSASSEGPPIYARPMHLKEAMTKSEMKIEIVQDGVAHAKWGMTQEYKQVLTGLWAKYNESQDPTKRSQGNNIDDLLDNNSGSLRLMMGALMQGPPAIMSEDTIKAFNILRKVRKS
;
A
#
# COMPACT_ATOMS: atom_id res chain seq x y z
N MET A 1 -9.69 -2.97 33.62
CA MET A 1 -9.16 -1.70 33.09
C MET A 1 -7.64 -1.81 33.13
N TRP A 2 -7.03 -2.41 32.13
CA TRP A 2 -5.57 -2.53 32.02
C TRP A 2 -5.17 -1.82 30.74
N GLY A 3 -4.74 -0.58 30.88
CA GLY A 3 -4.04 0.12 29.80
C GLY A 3 -2.67 -0.51 29.57
N PRO A 4 -2.04 -0.24 28.41
CA PRO A 4 -0.70 -0.74 28.12
C PRO A 4 0.27 -0.35 29.25
N PRO A 5 1.24 -1.22 29.60
CA PRO A 5 2.14 -0.97 30.72
C PRO A 5 2.87 0.36 30.54
N LEU A 6 2.58 1.33 31.40
CA LEU A 6 3.28 2.61 31.46
C LEU A 6 4.67 2.37 32.06
N ALA A 7 5.70 2.47 31.23
CA ALA A 7 7.09 2.47 31.68
C ALA A 7 7.61 3.91 31.74
N GLY A 8 8.32 4.27 32.81
CA GLY A 8 8.83 5.63 32.99
C GLY A 8 9.49 5.86 34.34
N ARG A 9 10.29 6.92 34.46
CA ARG A 9 10.89 7.35 35.72
C ARG A 9 10.17 8.59 36.22
N VAL A 10 9.62 8.53 37.42
CA VAL A 10 9.11 9.71 38.12
C VAL A 10 10.18 10.20 39.08
N HIS A 11 10.64 11.43 38.86
CA HIS A 11 11.51 12.12 39.80
C HIS A 11 10.64 12.80 40.86
N VAL A 12 10.77 12.40 42.12
CA VAL A 12 10.08 13.05 43.24
C VAL A 12 11.07 13.92 43.97
N ASP A 13 10.84 15.24 43.91
CA ASP A 13 11.60 16.24 44.65
C ASP A 13 10.73 16.83 45.76
N ILE A 14 10.94 16.35 46.99
CA ILE A 14 10.39 16.97 48.18
C ILE A 14 11.53 17.68 48.92
N LYS A 15 11.21 18.80 49.59
CA LYS A 15 12.17 19.69 50.27
C LYS A 15 13.22 19.01 51.17
N VAL A 16 12.99 17.77 51.59
CA VAL A 16 13.82 16.98 52.51
C VAL A 16 14.32 15.66 51.92
N ALA A 17 13.89 15.26 50.72
CA ALA A 17 14.35 14.03 50.07
C ALA A 17 14.11 14.07 48.55
N LYS A 18 15.07 13.53 47.81
CA LYS A 18 14.92 13.28 46.38
C LYS A 18 15.11 11.80 46.13
N PHE A 19 14.17 11.19 45.42
CA PHE A 19 14.28 9.81 45.01
C PHE A 19 13.54 9.56 43.69
N ASP A 20 14.03 8.56 42.97
CA ASP A 20 13.48 8.15 41.69
C ASP A 20 12.63 6.90 41.90
N ILE A 21 11.41 6.91 41.35
CA ILE A 21 10.57 5.72 41.24
C ILE A 21 10.57 5.31 39.78
N ASN A 22 11.12 4.13 39.49
CA ASN A 22 11.04 3.52 38.17
C ASN A 22 9.74 2.69 38.09
N PHE A 23 8.94 2.95 37.06
CA PHE A 23 7.73 2.20 36.73
C PHE A 23 7.98 1.33 35.50
N GLY A 24 7.42 0.11 35.53
CA GLY A 24 7.58 -0.88 34.48
C GLY A 24 8.86 -1.72 34.62
N ALA A 25 8.93 -2.82 33.88
CA ALA A 25 10.17 -3.58 33.76
C ALA A 25 11.25 -2.66 33.16
N ASP A 26 12.46 -2.73 33.71
CA ASP A 26 13.65 -2.19 33.05
C ASP A 26 13.65 -2.78 31.64
N LYS A 27 13.32 -1.96 30.63
CA LYS A 27 13.42 -2.39 29.23
C LYS A 27 14.88 -2.83 29.06
N GLY A 28 15.10 -4.15 29.00
CA GLY A 28 16.28 -4.71 28.34
C GLY A 28 16.23 -4.25 26.89
N ASP A 29 17.39 -4.23 26.22
CA ASP A 29 17.48 -3.89 24.79
C ASP A 29 16.29 -4.51 24.04
N GLU A 30 15.42 -3.65 23.52
CA GLU A 30 14.24 -4.10 22.79
C GLU A 30 14.75 -4.91 21.60
N LYS A 31 14.27 -6.15 21.47
CA LYS A 31 14.79 -7.09 20.47
C LYS A 31 14.36 -6.59 19.09
N GLU A 32 15.31 -6.56 18.17
CA GLU A 32 15.07 -6.29 16.75
C GLU A 32 13.95 -7.19 16.23
N ALA A 33 12.95 -6.60 15.57
CA ALA A 33 11.86 -7.37 14.99
C ALA A 33 12.41 -8.26 13.87
N ASN A 34 11.94 -9.50 13.80
CA ASN A 34 12.17 -10.33 12.63
C ASN A 34 11.19 -9.93 11.49
N ILE A 35 11.36 -10.53 10.31
CA ILE A 35 10.56 -10.19 9.13
C ILE A 35 9.06 -10.48 9.30
N GLU A 36 8.69 -11.54 10.03
CA GLU A 36 7.30 -11.93 10.30
C GLU A 36 6.65 -10.94 11.28
N GLU A 37 7.37 -10.58 12.35
CA GLU A 37 6.94 -9.54 13.30
C GLU A 37 6.77 -8.19 12.60
N PHE A 38 7.71 -7.80 11.75
CA PHE A 38 7.61 -6.58 10.94
C PHE A 38 6.40 -6.61 10.02
N TYR A 39 6.17 -7.72 9.34
CA TYR A 39 5.02 -7.90 8.47
C TYR A 39 3.69 -7.73 9.23
N HIS A 40 3.54 -8.32 10.42
CA HIS A 40 2.35 -8.12 11.25
C HIS A 40 2.17 -6.66 11.71
N LEU A 41 3.26 -5.96 12.04
CA LEU A 41 3.22 -4.53 12.38
C LEU A 41 2.72 -3.69 11.19
N VAL A 42 3.17 -4.01 9.97
CA VAL A 42 2.72 -3.35 8.74
C VAL A 42 1.23 -3.59 8.50
N LEU A 43 0.76 -4.83 8.64
CA LEU A 43 -0.67 -5.15 8.52
C LEU A 43 -1.50 -4.36 9.54
N GLN A 44 -1.08 -4.33 10.80
CA GLN A 44 -1.78 -3.59 11.85
C GLN A 44 -1.84 -2.08 11.55
N ALA A 45 -0.71 -1.47 11.15
CA ALA A 45 -0.66 -0.06 10.82
C ALA A 45 -1.53 0.29 9.60
N SER A 46 -1.60 -0.62 8.62
CA SER A 46 -2.43 -0.42 7.43
C SER A 46 -3.93 -0.33 7.78
N SER A 47 -4.41 -1.17 8.70
CA SER A 47 -5.80 -1.17 9.15
C SER A 47 -6.12 0.06 10.01
N GLN A 48 -5.15 0.55 10.81
CA GLN A 48 -5.34 1.77 11.62
C GLN A 48 -5.39 3.04 10.77
N GLN A 49 -4.60 3.14 9.70
CA GLN A 49 -4.66 4.27 8.78
C GLN A 49 -6.02 4.37 8.07
N ALA A 50 -6.66 3.24 7.75
CA ALA A 50 -7.99 3.22 7.16
C ALA A 50 -9.06 3.81 8.10
N LYS A 51 -8.89 3.67 9.42
CA LYS A 51 -9.81 4.17 10.44
C LYS A 51 -9.63 5.67 10.77
N GLY A 52 -8.49 6.27 10.41
CA GLY A 52 -8.13 7.65 10.76
C GLY A 52 -8.34 8.70 9.65
N CYS A 53 -8.65 8.30 8.42
CA CYS A 53 -8.77 9.22 7.29
C CYS A 53 -10.23 9.58 7.02
N THR A 54 -10.75 10.59 7.73
CA THR A 54 -11.92 11.35 7.29
C THR A 54 -11.53 12.82 7.35
N ILE A 55 -11.75 13.55 6.24
CA ILE A 55 -11.32 14.93 5.92
C ILE A 55 -9.91 14.92 5.28
N GLU A 56 -9.71 15.10 3.96
CA GLU A 56 -10.08 16.23 3.09
C GLU A 56 -10.38 15.81 1.62
N GLU A 57 -11.17 16.64 0.94
CA GLU A 57 -11.65 16.49 -0.44
C GLU A 57 -10.54 16.79 -1.48
N GLU A 58 -10.06 15.78 -2.23
CA GLU A 58 -9.95 15.85 -3.70
C GLU A 58 -9.61 14.48 -4.31
N ARG A 59 -10.42 14.09 -5.30
CA ARG A 59 -10.60 12.76 -5.92
C ARG A 59 -11.34 11.76 -5.02
N VAL A 60 -12.61 11.57 -5.37
CA VAL A 60 -13.48 10.49 -4.88
C VAL A 60 -12.81 9.14 -5.19
N LEU A 61 -11.94 8.69 -4.28
CA LEU A 61 -11.53 7.30 -4.16
C LEU A 61 -12.49 6.67 -3.17
N ILE A 62 -13.27 5.73 -3.67
CA ILE A 62 -14.23 4.97 -2.89
C ILE A 62 -13.47 4.22 -1.81
N SER A 63 -13.76 4.53 -0.55
CA SER A 63 -13.24 3.83 0.62
C SER A 63 -13.91 2.45 0.68
N GLU A 64 -13.13 1.38 0.58
CA GLU A 64 -13.61 0.04 0.93
C GLU A 64 -13.69 -0.06 2.45
N GLY A 65 -14.85 -0.51 2.97
CA GLY A 65 -15.00 -0.83 4.38
C GLY A 65 -14.29 -2.15 4.66
N GLU A 66 -13.20 -2.09 5.44
CA GLU A 66 -12.53 -3.29 5.96
C GLU A 66 -13.42 -3.85 7.10
N GLU A 67 -14.43 -4.66 6.77
CA GLU A 67 -15.11 -5.50 7.77
C GLU A 67 -14.13 -6.54 8.33
N ASP A 68 -14.27 -6.85 9.62
CA ASP A 68 -13.34 -7.64 10.46
C ASP A 68 -12.78 -8.88 9.76
N ILE A 69 -11.53 -8.78 9.31
CA ILE A 69 -10.79 -9.86 8.65
C ILE A 69 -10.38 -10.90 9.70
N LEU A 70 -10.90 -12.12 9.59
CA LEU A 70 -10.43 -13.29 10.36
C LEU A 70 -9.07 -13.78 9.80
N PRO A 71 -8.14 -14.26 10.64
CA PRO A 71 -6.86 -14.81 10.17
C PRO A 71 -7.09 -16.08 9.33
N GLY A 72 -6.80 -16.02 8.02
CA GLY A 72 -6.88 -17.18 7.12
C GLY A 72 -7.34 -16.92 5.69
N ASP A 73 -7.85 -15.74 5.35
CA ASP A 73 -8.32 -15.45 3.98
C ASP A 73 -7.17 -15.20 2.99
N LEU A 74 -7.32 -15.71 1.75
CA LEU A 74 -6.39 -15.44 0.65
C LEU A 74 -6.35 -13.93 0.34
N ASN A 75 -5.15 -13.38 0.10
CA ASN A 75 -4.90 -11.99 -0.30
C ASN A 75 -5.10 -10.89 0.76
N GLN A 76 -4.97 -11.17 2.07
CA GLN A 76 -4.98 -10.13 3.11
C GLN A 76 -3.97 -8.99 2.89
N GLU A 77 -2.90 -9.28 2.14
CA GLU A 77 -1.76 -8.39 1.91
C GLU A 77 -2.00 -7.39 0.76
N HIS A 78 -3.00 -7.65 -0.08
CA HIS A 78 -3.21 -6.94 -1.34
C HIS A 78 -4.67 -6.51 -1.49
N THR A 79 -4.86 -5.28 -1.91
CA THR A 79 -6.18 -4.71 -2.19
C THR A 79 -6.33 -4.54 -3.68
N PHE A 80 -7.41 -5.02 -4.26
CA PHE A 80 -7.73 -4.77 -5.66
C PHE A 80 -8.81 -3.70 -5.70
N LEU A 81 -8.56 -2.58 -6.38
CA LEU A 81 -9.53 -1.51 -6.52
C LEU A 81 -9.77 -1.15 -7.98
N ALA A 82 -10.99 -1.36 -8.48
CA ALA A 82 -11.40 -0.84 -9.78
C ALA A 82 -11.43 0.70 -9.76
N THR A 83 -10.61 1.33 -10.59
CA THR A 83 -10.46 2.79 -10.69
C THR A 83 -11.25 3.39 -11.86
N SER A 84 -11.47 2.62 -12.93
CA SER A 84 -12.25 3.07 -14.09
C SER A 84 -12.96 1.89 -14.74
N GLY A 85 -14.05 2.16 -15.45
CA GLY A 85 -14.78 1.17 -16.24
C GLY A 85 -15.69 0.26 -15.42
N LEU A 86 -15.77 0.39 -14.09
CA LEU A 86 -16.70 -0.40 -13.29
C LEU A 86 -18.16 -0.04 -13.62
N LEU A 87 -18.99 -1.06 -13.86
CA LEU A 87 -20.43 -0.93 -13.99
C LEU A 87 -21.06 -1.19 -12.62
N ASN A 88 -21.70 -0.17 -12.04
CA ASN A 88 -22.44 -0.39 -10.81
C ASN A 88 -23.78 -1.06 -11.13
N ASN A 89 -23.93 -2.30 -10.71
CA ASN A 89 -25.18 -3.06 -10.86
C ASN A 89 -26.04 -3.03 -9.60
N SER A 90 -25.58 -2.42 -8.50
CA SER A 90 -26.34 -2.24 -7.27
C SER A 90 -26.61 -0.76 -6.99
N SER A 91 -27.63 -0.50 -6.18
CA SER A 91 -27.92 0.84 -5.65
C SER A 91 -27.02 1.23 -4.47
N SER A 92 -26.19 0.31 -3.97
CA SER A 92 -25.25 0.55 -2.88
C SER A 92 -23.91 1.06 -3.41
N THR A 93 -23.28 1.96 -2.66
CA THR A 93 -21.91 2.41 -2.92
C THR A 93 -20.87 1.57 -2.18
N ASP A 94 -21.31 0.72 -1.25
CA ASP A 94 -20.44 -0.11 -0.43
C ASP A 94 -19.84 -1.23 -1.28
N ARG A 95 -18.52 -1.38 -1.16
CA ARG A 95 -17.74 -2.37 -1.90
C ARG A 95 -17.13 -3.36 -0.92
N VAL A 96 -17.22 -4.63 -1.27
CA VAL A 96 -16.62 -5.75 -0.54
C VAL A 96 -15.32 -6.12 -1.24
N GLN A 97 -14.24 -6.29 -0.48
CA GLN A 97 -12.97 -6.76 -1.00
C GLN A 97 -13.14 -8.16 -1.63
N ASN A 98 -12.42 -8.44 -2.72
CA ASN A 98 -12.47 -9.71 -3.45
C ASN A 98 -13.83 -10.04 -4.11
N ALA A 99 -14.73 -9.07 -4.26
CA ALA A 99 -15.97 -9.24 -5.00
C ALA A 99 -15.75 -9.22 -6.52
N ASP A 100 -16.58 -9.97 -7.24
CA ASP A 100 -16.60 -9.95 -8.70
C ASP A 100 -17.02 -8.56 -9.23
N TRP A 101 -16.31 -8.10 -10.26
CA TRP A 101 -16.59 -6.82 -10.92
C TRP A 101 -17.14 -7.02 -12.32
N VAL A 102 -18.22 -6.31 -12.63
CA VAL A 102 -18.70 -6.15 -14.01
C VAL A 102 -18.09 -4.86 -14.56
N VAL A 103 -17.34 -4.96 -15.66
CA VAL A 103 -16.50 -3.85 -16.14
C VAL A 103 -16.66 -3.60 -17.65
N ARG A 104 -16.42 -2.36 -18.08
CA ARG A 104 -16.31 -1.94 -19.47
C ARG A 104 -14.86 -2.10 -19.93
N VAL A 105 -14.61 -3.13 -20.74
CA VAL A 105 -13.28 -3.52 -21.23
C VAL A 105 -12.44 -2.35 -21.76
N GLY A 106 -13.01 -1.50 -22.63
CA GLY A 106 -12.25 -0.44 -23.31
C GLY A 106 -11.77 0.72 -22.44
N SER A 107 -12.25 0.81 -21.21
CA SER A 107 -11.89 1.87 -20.24
C SER A 107 -11.52 1.31 -18.88
N PHE A 108 -11.35 -0.01 -18.77
CA PHE A 108 -11.14 -0.65 -17.48
C PHE A 108 -9.71 -0.45 -17.00
N SER A 109 -9.59 -0.01 -15.75
CA SER A 109 -8.34 0.04 -15.03
C SER A 109 -8.59 -0.25 -13.56
N PHE A 110 -7.60 -0.84 -12.91
CA PHE A 110 -7.64 -1.14 -11.49
C PHE A 110 -6.27 -0.97 -10.87
N VAL A 111 -6.23 -0.74 -9.56
CA VAL A 111 -5.00 -0.69 -8.79
C VAL A 111 -4.86 -1.98 -8.01
N VAL A 112 -3.68 -2.58 -8.07
CA VAL A 112 -3.24 -3.59 -7.12
C VAL A 112 -2.46 -2.85 -6.04
N GLY A 113 -3.07 -2.64 -4.88
CA GLY A 113 -2.45 -2.04 -3.71
C GLY A 113 -1.72 -3.10 -2.89
N TYR A 114 -0.53 -2.76 -2.41
CA TYR A 114 0.30 -3.61 -1.57
C TYR A 114 0.32 -3.05 -0.15
N LYS A 115 0.20 -3.91 0.87
CA LYS A 115 0.43 -3.51 2.26
C LYS A 115 1.93 -3.38 2.58
N MET A 116 2.80 -4.08 1.85
CA MET A 116 4.27 -3.95 1.92
C MET A 116 4.82 -3.10 0.77
N ALA A 117 5.89 -2.34 1.01
CA ALA A 117 6.56 -1.58 -0.03
C ALA A 117 7.30 -2.50 -1.01
N VAL A 118 7.14 -2.22 -2.31
CA VAL A 118 7.69 -3.03 -3.40
C VAL A 118 8.71 -2.22 -4.18
N GLN A 119 9.83 -2.85 -4.54
CA GLN A 119 10.85 -2.24 -5.38
C GLN A 119 10.63 -2.57 -6.85
N ASP A 120 10.29 -3.82 -7.17
CA ASP A 120 10.07 -4.27 -8.54
C ASP A 120 8.77 -5.04 -8.64
N ALA A 121 7.84 -4.57 -9.47
CA ALA A 121 6.61 -5.28 -9.74
C ALA A 121 6.64 -5.81 -11.18
N LYS A 122 6.34 -7.09 -11.38
CA LYS A 122 6.44 -7.79 -12.66
C LYS A 122 5.09 -8.39 -13.03
N LEU A 123 4.59 -8.07 -14.21
CA LEU A 123 3.53 -8.82 -14.86
C LEU A 123 4.17 -10.05 -15.50
N VAL A 124 3.69 -11.24 -15.14
CA VAL A 124 4.22 -12.52 -15.65
C VAL A 124 3.20 -13.22 -16.56
N ASP A 125 3.71 -14.03 -17.48
CA ASP A 125 2.91 -14.99 -18.25
C ASP A 125 2.80 -16.35 -17.54
N GLU A 126 2.12 -17.30 -18.17
CA GLU A 126 1.88 -18.68 -17.69
C GLU A 126 3.16 -19.47 -17.40
N ASN A 127 4.32 -19.02 -17.91
CA ASN A 127 5.63 -19.63 -17.71
C ASN A 127 6.49 -18.85 -16.71
N ASP A 128 5.88 -17.97 -15.90
CA ASP A 128 6.55 -17.08 -14.93
C ASP A 128 7.57 -16.13 -15.60
N LYS A 129 7.41 -15.86 -16.90
CA LYS A 129 8.28 -14.94 -17.62
C LYS A 129 7.73 -13.52 -17.51
N ALA A 130 8.57 -12.58 -17.09
CA ALA A 130 8.21 -11.17 -17.04
C ALA A 130 7.91 -10.63 -18.45
N VAL A 131 6.70 -10.14 -18.64
CA VAL A 131 6.19 -9.54 -19.89
C VAL A 131 6.05 -8.03 -19.80
N ASN A 132 5.84 -7.51 -18.60
CA ASN A 132 5.89 -6.09 -18.29
C ASN A 132 6.43 -5.92 -16.86
N SER A 133 7.03 -4.78 -16.55
CA SER A 133 7.57 -4.51 -15.22
C SER A 133 7.53 -3.03 -14.89
N ALA A 134 7.29 -2.72 -13.64
CA ALA A 134 7.40 -1.38 -13.09
C ALA A 134 8.33 -1.42 -11.86
N SER A 135 9.43 -0.67 -11.93
CA SER A 135 10.38 -0.53 -10.84
C SER A 135 10.19 0.80 -10.13
N SER A 136 10.34 0.82 -8.81
CA SER A 136 10.26 2.02 -8.01
C SER A 136 11.39 2.99 -8.34
N GLU A 137 11.04 4.24 -8.59
CA GLU A 137 11.98 5.38 -8.66
C GLU A 137 12.05 6.13 -7.32
N GLY A 138 11.33 5.62 -6.31
CA GLY A 138 11.24 6.18 -4.98
C GLY A 138 12.49 5.95 -4.13
N PRO A 139 12.48 6.43 -2.88
CA PRO A 139 13.57 6.23 -1.95
C PRO A 139 13.77 4.74 -1.62
N PRO A 140 14.97 4.34 -1.15
CA PRO A 140 15.23 2.97 -0.74
C PRO A 140 14.30 2.53 0.38
N ILE A 141 13.90 1.26 0.35
CA ILE A 141 13.00 0.66 1.33
C ILE A 141 13.82 0.18 2.53
N TYR A 142 13.44 0.59 3.73
CA TYR A 142 13.97 0.08 4.99
C TYR A 142 12.84 -0.53 5.81
N ALA A 143 13.21 -1.29 6.84
CA ALA A 143 12.29 -1.78 7.85
C ALA A 143 12.82 -1.33 9.21
N ARG A 144 12.35 -0.17 9.68
CA ARG A 144 12.87 0.48 10.90
C ARG A 144 12.83 -0.44 12.13
N PRO A 145 11.74 -1.20 12.41
CA PRO A 145 11.68 -2.11 13.56
C PRO A 145 12.68 -3.27 13.50
N MET A 146 13.17 -3.61 12.30
CA MET A 146 14.17 -4.66 12.10
C MET A 146 15.61 -4.16 12.24
N HIS A 147 15.81 -2.86 12.53
CA HIS A 147 17.13 -2.23 12.69
C HIS A 147 18.08 -2.42 11.50
N LEU A 148 17.52 -2.55 10.29
CA LEU A 148 18.31 -2.77 9.08
C LEU A 148 19.25 -1.57 8.82
N LYS A 149 20.55 -1.84 8.78
CA LYS A 149 21.60 -0.85 8.47
C LYS A 149 21.63 -0.48 6.98
N GLU A 150 21.26 -1.44 6.15
CA GLU A 150 21.20 -1.36 4.70
C GLU A 150 19.74 -1.43 4.24
N ALA A 151 19.45 -0.85 3.08
CA ALA A 151 18.14 -0.95 2.49
C ALA A 151 17.83 -2.42 2.12
N MET A 152 16.54 -2.78 2.11
CA MET A 152 16.11 -4.09 1.62
C MET A 152 16.54 -4.24 0.16
N THR A 153 17.26 -5.33 -0.13
CA THR A 153 17.83 -5.59 -1.45
C THR A 153 16.87 -6.28 -2.40
N LYS A 154 15.81 -6.90 -1.87
CA LYS A 154 14.82 -7.63 -2.64
C LYS A 154 13.42 -7.44 -2.06
N SER A 155 12.59 -6.69 -2.76
CA SER A 155 11.14 -6.63 -2.56
C SER A 155 10.47 -6.67 -3.92
N GLU A 156 10.05 -7.87 -4.33
CA GLU A 156 9.50 -8.13 -5.66
C GLU A 156 8.02 -8.53 -5.57
N MET A 157 7.20 -7.96 -6.44
CA MET A 157 5.81 -8.34 -6.64
C MET A 157 5.65 -9.04 -7.99
N LYS A 158 4.91 -10.15 -8.02
CA LYS A 158 4.51 -10.82 -9.25
C LYS A 158 2.99 -10.72 -9.41
N ILE A 159 2.56 -10.26 -10.58
CA ILE A 159 1.16 -10.14 -10.95
C ILE A 159 0.92 -11.04 -12.14
N GLU A 160 -0.10 -11.88 -12.07
CA GLU A 160 -0.58 -12.70 -13.18
C GLU A 160 -2.02 -12.29 -13.48
N ILE A 161 -2.32 -12.04 -14.76
CA ILE A 161 -3.69 -11.75 -15.22
C ILE A 161 -4.09 -12.85 -16.20
N VAL A 162 -5.05 -13.67 -15.79
CA VAL A 162 -5.55 -14.80 -16.57
C VAL A 162 -6.93 -14.47 -17.15
N GLN A 163 -7.14 -14.73 -18.43
CA GLN A 163 -8.44 -14.68 -19.09
C GLN A 163 -8.65 -15.98 -19.86
N ASP A 164 -9.81 -16.62 -19.66
CA ASP A 164 -10.16 -17.91 -20.27
C ASP A 164 -9.08 -19.00 -20.09
N GLY A 165 -8.35 -18.95 -18.97
CA GLY A 165 -7.26 -19.88 -18.65
C GLY A 165 -5.91 -19.58 -19.30
N VAL A 166 -5.78 -18.46 -20.02
CA VAL A 166 -4.53 -18.03 -20.66
C VAL A 166 -4.02 -16.75 -19.99
N ALA A 167 -2.72 -16.67 -19.69
CA ALA A 167 -2.14 -15.45 -19.15
C ALA A 167 -2.03 -14.34 -20.22
N HIS A 168 -2.58 -13.16 -19.94
CA HIS A 168 -2.60 -12.03 -20.88
C HIS A 168 -1.49 -11.02 -20.60
N ALA A 169 -0.50 -10.99 -21.48
CA ALA A 169 0.69 -10.15 -21.36
C ALA A 169 0.55 -8.68 -21.80
N LYS A 170 -0.64 -8.23 -22.22
CA LYS A 170 -0.82 -6.93 -22.90
C LYS A 170 -1.29 -5.78 -22.00
N TRP A 171 -1.33 -5.98 -20.69
CA TRP A 171 -1.78 -4.95 -19.76
C TRP A 171 -0.71 -3.87 -19.57
N GLY A 172 -1.15 -2.63 -19.55
CA GLY A 172 -0.33 -1.51 -19.11
C GLY A 172 -0.10 -1.62 -17.60
N MET A 173 1.09 -1.23 -17.15
CA MET A 173 1.49 -1.28 -15.75
C MET A 173 2.24 0.00 -15.40
N THR A 174 1.83 0.68 -14.33
CA THR A 174 2.46 1.92 -13.86
C THR A 174 2.56 1.91 -12.34
N GLN A 175 3.60 2.52 -11.78
CA GLN A 175 3.82 2.59 -10.34
C GLN A 175 2.73 3.41 -9.65
N GLU A 176 2.22 2.91 -8.52
CA GLU A 176 1.35 3.66 -7.61
C GLU A 176 2.08 3.88 -6.28
N TYR A 177 2.10 5.14 -5.83
CA TYR A 177 2.85 5.54 -4.63
C TYR A 177 1.91 5.96 -3.51
N LYS A 178 2.24 5.56 -2.28
CA LYS A 178 1.49 5.93 -1.07
C LYS A 178 2.42 6.56 -0.03
N GLN A 179 1.88 7.49 0.76
CA GLN A 179 2.54 8.01 1.95
C GLN A 179 2.41 6.99 3.09
N VAL A 180 3.53 6.53 3.62
CA VAL A 180 3.61 5.53 4.69
C VAL A 180 4.45 6.04 5.86
N LEU A 181 4.22 5.51 7.06
CA LEU A 181 4.85 6.03 8.28
C LEU A 181 6.37 5.78 8.27
N THR A 182 7.14 6.82 8.56
CA THR A 182 8.62 6.71 8.72
C THR A 182 9.00 5.82 9.89
N GLY A 183 8.13 5.68 10.90
CA GLY A 183 8.30 4.74 12.00
C GLY A 183 8.41 3.26 11.58
N LEU A 184 7.88 2.89 10.41
CA LEU A 184 7.98 1.55 9.85
C LEU A 184 9.02 1.46 8.73
N TRP A 185 9.08 2.47 7.87
CA TRP A 185 9.74 2.35 6.57
C TRP A 185 11.04 3.16 6.40
N ALA A 186 11.40 4.01 7.36
CA ALA A 186 12.63 4.78 7.29
C ALA A 186 13.85 3.98 7.78
N LYS A 187 15.05 4.47 7.44
CA LYS A 187 16.29 3.90 7.95
C LYS A 187 16.32 3.97 9.48
N TYR A 188 16.73 2.89 10.12
CA TYR A 188 16.95 2.88 11.57
C TYR A 188 18.17 3.74 11.93
N ASN A 189 17.99 4.63 12.91
CA ASN A 189 19.03 5.46 13.47
C ASN A 189 19.07 5.27 14.99
N GLU A 190 20.13 4.61 15.47
CA GLU A 190 20.30 4.30 16.89
C GLU A 190 20.39 5.55 17.77
N SER A 191 20.89 6.69 17.24
CA SER A 191 20.97 7.94 18.00
C SER A 191 19.63 8.67 18.16
N GLN A 192 18.58 8.14 17.56
CA GLN A 192 17.20 8.63 17.63
C GLN A 192 16.25 7.54 18.13
N ASP A 193 16.79 6.47 18.71
CA ASP A 193 15.99 5.39 19.28
C ASP A 193 15.63 5.72 20.75
N PRO A 194 14.34 5.98 21.05
CA PRO A 194 13.89 6.26 22.42
C PRO A 194 14.06 5.09 23.38
N THR A 195 14.35 3.89 22.89
CA THR A 195 14.55 2.70 23.72
C THR A 195 15.98 2.61 24.25
N LYS A 196 16.93 3.33 23.64
CA LYS A 196 18.33 3.38 24.08
C LYS A 196 18.48 4.33 25.27
N ARG A 197 18.81 3.76 26.43
CA ARG A 197 18.96 4.48 27.72
C ARG A 197 20.01 5.61 27.74
N SER A 198 20.91 5.67 26.76
CA SER A 198 22.08 6.56 26.77
C SER A 198 21.79 7.99 26.31
N GLN A 199 20.65 8.26 25.67
CA GLN A 199 20.18 9.60 25.32
C GLN A 199 18.90 9.85 26.10
N GLY A 200 18.87 10.87 26.95
CA GLY A 200 17.69 11.16 27.78
C GLY A 200 16.40 11.27 26.95
N ASN A 201 15.24 11.23 27.62
CA ASN A 201 13.88 11.18 27.04
C ASN A 201 13.49 12.37 26.11
N ASN A 202 14.44 13.22 25.71
CA ASN A 202 14.24 14.41 24.89
C ASN A 202 14.86 14.18 23.52
N ILE A 203 14.23 13.33 22.70
CA ILE A 203 14.55 13.22 21.27
C ILE A 203 13.59 14.18 20.56
N ASP A 204 14.09 15.36 20.20
CA ASP A 204 13.30 16.45 19.60
C ASP A 204 12.56 15.99 18.33
N ASP A 205 13.15 15.05 17.57
CA ASP A 205 12.58 14.47 16.35
C ASP A 205 11.34 13.58 16.56
N LEU A 206 11.06 13.09 17.77
CA LEU A 206 9.89 12.22 18.01
C LEU A 206 8.57 12.97 17.91
N LEU A 207 8.60 14.29 18.09
CA LEU A 207 7.43 15.17 18.03
C LEU A 207 7.56 16.20 16.90
N ASP A 208 8.59 16.11 16.07
CA ASP A 208 8.77 17.04 14.95
C ASP A 208 7.86 16.63 13.79
N ASN A 209 6.90 17.51 13.48
CA ASN A 209 5.82 17.27 12.51
C ASN A 209 6.30 17.24 11.05
N ASN A 210 7.58 17.53 10.78
CA ASN A 210 8.07 17.78 9.42
C ASN A 210 8.48 16.53 8.61
N SER A 211 8.47 15.32 9.20
CA SER A 211 8.90 14.09 8.49
C SER A 211 8.18 12.79 8.91
N GLY A 212 6.88 12.87 9.21
CA GLY A 212 6.08 11.72 9.66
C GLY A 212 5.80 10.65 8.59
N SER A 213 5.95 10.97 7.30
CA SER A 213 5.65 10.06 6.20
C SER A 213 6.71 10.02 5.10
N LEU A 214 6.78 8.89 4.41
CA LEU A 214 7.64 8.60 3.28
C LEU A 214 6.78 8.13 2.10
N ARG A 215 7.12 8.57 0.89
CA ARG A 215 6.43 8.12 -0.33
C ARG A 215 7.11 6.86 -0.87
N LEU A 216 6.44 5.72 -0.79
CA LEU A 216 6.94 4.43 -1.31
C LEU A 216 5.99 3.85 -2.37
N MET A 217 6.53 3.04 -3.28
CA MET A 217 5.73 2.29 -4.25
C MET A 217 4.96 1.20 -3.48
N MET A 218 3.65 1.41 -3.37
CA MET A 218 2.73 0.58 -2.58
C MET A 218 1.57 0.10 -3.46
N GLY A 219 1.75 0.11 -4.77
CA GLY A 219 0.81 -0.47 -5.71
C GLY A 219 1.28 -0.42 -7.15
N ALA A 220 0.49 -1.02 -8.02
CA ALA A 220 0.58 -0.86 -9.46
C ALA A 220 -0.79 -0.57 -10.06
N LEU A 221 -0.87 0.47 -10.89
CA LEU A 221 -2.01 0.74 -11.74
C LEU A 221 -1.94 -0.17 -12.97
N MET A 222 -2.96 -1.01 -13.11
CA MET A 222 -3.15 -1.92 -14.23
C MET A 222 -4.15 -1.31 -15.20
N GLN A 223 -3.73 -1.17 -16.45
CA GLN A 223 -4.56 -0.61 -17.52
C GLN A 223 -4.90 -1.71 -18.53
N GLY A 224 -6.20 -1.88 -18.77
CA GLY A 224 -6.69 -2.82 -19.77
C GLY A 224 -6.10 -2.53 -21.15
N PRO A 225 -5.95 -3.56 -22.01
CA PRO A 225 -5.52 -3.36 -23.37
C PRO A 225 -6.49 -2.41 -24.10
N PRO A 226 -6.01 -1.56 -25.03
CA PRO A 226 -6.87 -0.67 -25.80
C PRO A 226 -7.96 -1.46 -26.52
N ALA A 227 -9.19 -0.91 -26.55
CA ALA A 227 -10.27 -1.51 -27.31
C ALA A 227 -9.88 -1.60 -28.80
N ILE A 228 -10.09 -2.78 -29.39
CA ILE A 228 -9.99 -2.95 -30.83
C ILE A 228 -11.24 -2.31 -31.42
N MET A 229 -11.08 -1.13 -32.05
CA MET A 229 -12.16 -0.53 -32.82
C MET A 229 -12.52 -1.48 -33.97
N SER A 230 -13.81 -1.76 -34.15
CA SER A 230 -14.28 -2.52 -35.31
C SER A 230 -13.83 -1.84 -36.60
N GLU A 231 -13.40 -2.62 -37.60
CA GLU A 231 -13.10 -2.14 -38.96
C GLU A 231 -14.37 -1.74 -39.72
N ASP A 232 -15.30 -1.02 -39.07
CA ASP A 232 -16.53 -0.55 -39.70
C ASP A 232 -16.21 0.64 -40.61
N THR A 233 -15.52 0.32 -41.71
CA THR A 233 -15.45 1.18 -42.87
C THR A 233 -16.82 1.15 -43.54
N ILE A 234 -17.75 1.96 -43.03
CA ILE A 234 -18.94 2.32 -43.78
C ILE A 234 -18.44 2.87 -45.12
N LYS A 235 -18.60 2.08 -46.19
CA LYS A 235 -18.21 2.51 -47.54
C LYS A 235 -18.93 3.83 -47.81
N ALA A 236 -18.16 4.89 -48.08
CA ALA A 236 -18.71 6.19 -48.42
C ALA A 236 -19.77 6.02 -49.53
N PHE A 237 -20.99 6.47 -49.24
CA PHE A 237 -22.11 6.37 -50.18
C PHE A 237 -21.79 7.25 -51.40
N ASN A 238 -21.45 6.61 -52.53
CA ASN A 238 -21.05 7.32 -53.73
C ASN A 238 -22.31 7.73 -54.54
N ILE A 239 -22.78 8.96 -54.28
CA ILE A 239 -24.00 9.55 -54.84
C ILE A 239 -23.94 9.61 -56.39
N LEU A 240 -22.73 9.66 -56.97
CA LEU A 240 -22.53 9.77 -58.42
C LEU A 240 -22.90 8.52 -59.21
N ARG A 241 -23.10 7.36 -58.57
CA ARG A 241 -23.49 6.12 -59.28
C ARG A 241 -24.99 6.03 -59.58
N LYS A 242 -25.85 6.83 -58.93
CA LYS A 242 -27.31 6.71 -59.04
C LYS A 242 -27.97 7.72 -59.99
N VAL A 243 -27.24 8.72 -60.49
CA VAL A 243 -27.78 9.76 -61.39
C VAL A 243 -27.58 9.43 -62.88
N ARG A 244 -26.97 8.28 -63.23
CA ARG A 244 -26.73 7.88 -64.63
C ARG A 244 -27.47 6.60 -65.06
N LYS A 245 -28.71 6.47 -64.59
CA LYS A 245 -29.75 5.62 -65.19
C LYS A 245 -31.09 6.36 -65.11
N SER A 246 -31.28 7.31 -66.01
CA SER A 246 -32.56 7.70 -66.57
C SER A 246 -32.37 8.02 -68.04
#